data_AF-A0A368D628-F1
#
_entry.id   AF-A0A368D628-F1
#
_cell.length_a   1.000
_cell.length_b   1.000
_cell.length_c   1.000
_cell.angle_alpha   90.00
_cell.angle_beta   90.00
_cell.angle_gamma   90.00
#
_symmetry.space_group_name_H-M   'P 1'
#
loop_
_entity.id
_entity.type
_entity.pdbx_description
1 polymer ?
#
loop_
_entity_poly.entity_id
_entity_poly.type
_entity_poly.pdbx_seq_one_letter_code
_entity_poly.pdbx_strand_id
1 'polypeptide(L)'
;MKIISSIANSLSELIPGHFSRYNDDFNENCVGDTFQSLKTPTILFESGHFKDDYDREVTRKYMCIALILSLKSIAFNEFVDIDYKDYYLIPENTTYLTDILLRNVKVLKESKIYRTNISIMFNETLDHSLKEIKFDPYIDKKGNLANMFGHSDLDFKNVKKCFDLNTNILSDLLVYVNKLRIIQ
;
A
#
# COMPACT_ATOMS: atom_id res chain seq x y z
N MET A 1 -1.68 -22.66 -5.38
CA MET A 1 -3.01 -22.12 -4.99
C MET A 1 -3.54 -22.74 -3.70
N LYS A 2 -3.81 -24.06 -3.61
CA LYS A 2 -4.34 -24.69 -2.37
C LYS A 2 -3.55 -24.38 -1.08
N ILE A 3 -2.22 -24.42 -1.14
CA ILE A 3 -1.36 -24.06 0.01
C ILE A 3 -1.58 -22.60 0.43
N ILE A 4 -1.73 -21.68 -0.52
CA ILE A 4 -1.99 -20.26 -0.25
C ILE A 4 -3.35 -20.11 0.44
N SER A 5 -4.37 -20.82 -0.02
CA SER A 5 -5.68 -20.86 0.63
C SER A 5 -5.61 -21.42 2.07
N SER A 6 -4.81 -22.46 2.30
CA SER A 6 -4.52 -22.99 3.66
C SER A 6 -3.93 -21.93 4.59
N ILE A 7 -2.96 -21.17 4.07
CA ILE A 7 -2.30 -20.08 4.81
C ILE A 7 -3.30 -18.97 5.08
N ALA A 8 -4.08 -18.56 4.07
CA ALA A 8 -5.08 -17.49 4.18
C ALA A 8 -6.15 -17.82 5.23
N ASN A 9 -6.66 -19.05 5.25
CA ASN A 9 -7.62 -19.49 6.27
C ASN A 9 -7.03 -19.32 7.68
N SER A 10 -5.80 -19.79 7.89
CA SER A 10 -5.11 -19.68 9.19
C SER A 10 -4.79 -18.22 9.57
N LEU A 11 -4.35 -17.40 8.60
CA LEU A 11 -4.05 -15.98 8.84
C LEU A 11 -5.32 -15.17 9.10
N SER A 12 -6.47 -15.55 8.55
CA SER A 12 -7.74 -14.85 8.79
C SER A 12 -8.14 -14.85 10.28
N GLU A 13 -7.73 -15.87 11.04
CA GLU A 13 -7.94 -15.95 12.49
C GLU A 13 -6.99 -15.04 13.28
N LEU A 14 -5.83 -14.68 12.70
CA LEU A 14 -4.76 -13.93 13.38
C LEU A 14 -4.74 -12.45 12.99
N ILE A 15 -4.95 -12.15 11.71
CA ILE A 15 -4.88 -10.81 11.09
C ILE A 15 -5.96 -10.63 10.01
N PRO A 16 -7.24 -10.67 10.40
CA PRO A 16 -8.35 -10.58 9.47
C PRO A 16 -8.27 -9.30 8.63
N GLY A 17 -8.34 -9.43 7.30
CA GLY A 17 -8.36 -8.30 6.36
C GLY A 17 -7.01 -7.63 6.11
N HIS A 18 -5.90 -8.16 6.65
CA HIS A 18 -4.55 -7.59 6.48
C HIS A 18 -3.64 -8.41 5.54
N PHE A 19 -4.23 -9.19 4.65
CA PHE A 19 -3.53 -9.90 3.58
C PHE A 19 -4.35 -9.89 2.30
N SER A 20 -3.65 -9.93 1.17
CA SER A 20 -4.24 -9.90 -0.18
C SER A 20 -3.43 -10.75 -1.13
N ARG A 21 -4.05 -11.24 -2.21
CA ARG A 21 -3.36 -11.89 -3.31
C ARG A 21 -2.78 -10.84 -4.28
N TYR A 22 -1.67 -11.18 -4.93
CA TYR A 22 -1.12 -10.35 -6.00
C TYR A 22 -1.98 -10.42 -7.25
N ASN A 23 -1.81 -9.45 -8.14
CA ASN A 23 -2.27 -9.60 -9.52
C ASN A 23 -1.48 -10.76 -10.15
N ASP A 24 -2.15 -11.58 -10.96
CA ASP A 24 -1.57 -12.74 -11.63
C ASP A 24 -0.87 -12.35 -12.97
N ASP A 25 -0.44 -11.08 -13.09
CA ASP A 25 0.34 -10.59 -14.24
C ASP A 25 1.72 -11.26 -14.28
N PHE A 26 2.08 -11.79 -15.44
CA PHE A 26 3.35 -12.50 -15.64
C PHE A 26 4.43 -11.59 -16.24
N ASN A 27 5.62 -11.61 -15.65
CA ASN A 27 6.83 -11.00 -16.19
C ASN A 27 8.04 -11.93 -16.00
N GLU A 28 8.51 -12.56 -17.08
CA GLU A 28 9.64 -13.50 -17.06
C GLU A 28 10.95 -12.95 -16.46
N ASN A 29 11.11 -11.62 -16.43
CA ASN A 29 12.27 -10.95 -15.85
C ASN A 29 12.21 -10.85 -14.32
N CYS A 30 11.06 -11.15 -13.71
CA CYS A 30 10.89 -11.20 -12.26
C CYS A 30 11.27 -12.59 -11.73
N VAL A 31 12.05 -12.63 -10.64
CA VAL A 31 12.62 -13.86 -10.07
C VAL A 31 11.56 -14.96 -9.85
N GLY A 32 10.40 -14.60 -9.32
CA GLY A 32 9.30 -15.54 -9.07
C GLY A 32 8.80 -16.23 -10.33
N ASP A 33 8.48 -15.43 -11.35
CA ASP A 33 7.97 -15.90 -12.64
C ASP A 33 9.01 -16.66 -13.44
N THR A 34 10.30 -16.28 -13.31
CA THR A 34 11.41 -17.07 -13.85
C THR A 34 11.40 -18.48 -13.26
N PHE A 35 11.30 -18.62 -11.93
CA PHE A 35 11.25 -19.95 -11.28
C PHE A 35 10.02 -20.76 -11.71
N GLN A 36 8.85 -20.12 -11.81
CA GLN A 36 7.65 -20.78 -12.33
C GLN A 36 7.83 -21.26 -13.77
N SER A 37 8.46 -20.45 -14.63
CA SER A 37 8.77 -20.80 -16.03
C SER A 37 9.74 -21.97 -16.13
N LEU A 38 10.67 -22.08 -15.17
CA LEU A 38 11.56 -23.23 -15.01
C LEU A 38 10.88 -24.45 -14.36
N LYS A 39 9.55 -24.46 -14.23
CA LYS A 39 8.74 -25.52 -13.62
C LYS A 39 9.07 -25.79 -12.15
N THR A 40 9.59 -24.77 -11.45
CA THR A 40 9.85 -24.86 -10.01
C THR A 40 8.58 -24.48 -9.23
N PRO A 41 8.07 -25.35 -8.32
CA PRO A 41 6.97 -24.99 -7.45
C PRO A 41 7.33 -23.75 -6.63
N THR A 42 6.55 -22.68 -6.80
CA THR A 42 6.88 -21.36 -6.25
C THR A 42 5.68 -20.78 -5.52
N ILE A 43 5.89 -20.28 -4.30
CA ILE A 43 4.95 -19.44 -3.56
C ILE A 43 5.67 -18.13 -3.27
N LEU A 44 5.08 -17.02 -3.69
CA LEU A 44 5.62 -15.68 -3.47
C LEU A 44 4.96 -15.07 -2.23
N PHE A 45 5.81 -14.56 -1.35
CA PHE A 45 5.39 -13.76 -0.20
C PHE A 45 5.99 -12.37 -0.36
N GLU A 46 5.16 -11.37 -0.18
CA GLU A 46 5.60 -9.98 -0.14
C GLU A 46 4.94 -9.30 1.04
N SER A 47 5.74 -8.59 1.82
CA SER A 47 5.27 -7.89 3.00
C SER A 47 4.76 -6.51 2.64
N GLY A 48 3.47 -6.27 2.88
CA GLY A 48 2.92 -4.93 2.94
C GLY A 48 3.41 -4.14 4.16
N HIS A 49 2.72 -3.03 4.44
CA HIS A 49 2.95 -2.22 5.63
C HIS A 49 1.86 -2.50 6.68
N PHE A 50 2.26 -2.60 7.95
CA PHE A 50 1.33 -2.60 9.07
C PHE A 50 1.30 -1.22 9.71
N LYS A 51 0.11 -0.72 10.06
CA LYS A 51 -0.07 0.65 10.55
C LYS A 51 0.86 0.93 11.75
N ASP A 52 1.57 2.05 11.70
CA ASP A 52 2.52 2.54 12.72
C ASP A 52 3.71 1.59 13.00
N ASP A 53 3.95 0.58 12.15
CA ASP A 53 5.03 -0.41 12.26
C ASP A 53 6.22 -0.06 11.34
N TYR A 54 6.83 1.11 11.56
CA TYR A 54 7.95 1.58 10.74
C TYR A 54 9.19 0.69 10.84
N ASP A 55 9.47 0.15 12.04
CA ASP A 55 10.56 -0.81 12.27
C ASP A 55 10.26 -2.21 11.70
N ARG A 56 9.04 -2.42 11.19
CA ARG A 56 8.53 -3.65 10.56
C ARG A 56 8.53 -4.89 11.45
N GLU A 57 8.44 -4.74 12.77
CA GLU A 57 8.45 -5.88 13.70
C GLU A 57 7.15 -6.69 13.62
N VAL A 58 6.00 -5.99 13.56
CA VAL A 58 4.69 -6.65 13.44
C VAL A 58 4.58 -7.34 12.08
N THR A 59 5.04 -6.66 11.04
CA THR A 59 5.12 -7.18 9.67
C THR A 59 6.00 -8.44 9.61
N ARG A 60 7.19 -8.41 10.21
CA ARG A 60 8.10 -9.57 10.30
C ARG A 60 7.47 -10.75 11.03
N LYS A 61 6.77 -10.49 12.15
CA LYS A 61 6.07 -11.53 12.91
C LYS A 61 5.08 -12.28 12.02
N TYR A 62 4.19 -11.59 11.31
CA TYR A 62 3.19 -12.25 10.47
C TYR A 62 3.77 -12.88 9.22
N MET A 63 4.83 -12.31 8.65
CA MET A 63 5.58 -12.95 7.56
C MET A 63 6.19 -14.28 8.02
N CYS A 64 6.81 -14.31 9.20
CA CYS A 64 7.34 -15.54 9.79
C CYS A 64 6.24 -16.58 10.03
N ILE A 65 5.09 -16.16 10.58
CA ILE A 65 3.92 -17.03 10.76
C ILE A 65 3.45 -17.62 9.42
N ALA A 66 3.33 -16.80 8.37
CA ALA A 66 2.90 -17.24 7.04
C ALA A 66 3.87 -18.30 6.45
N LEU A 67 5.17 -18.10 6.61
CA LEU A 67 6.19 -19.08 6.21
C LEU A 67 6.05 -20.39 6.99
N ILE A 68 5.89 -20.33 8.32
CA ILE A 68 5.68 -21.52 9.15
C ILE A 68 4.39 -22.27 8.75
N LEU A 69 3.30 -21.54 8.53
CA LEU A 69 2.03 -22.10 8.08
C LEU A 69 2.16 -22.77 6.70
N SER A 70 2.97 -22.20 5.80
CA SER A 70 3.23 -22.81 4.49
C SER A 70 3.94 -24.16 4.63
N LEU A 71 4.98 -24.22 5.47
CA LEU A 71 5.73 -25.44 5.74
C LEU A 71 4.86 -26.48 6.44
N LYS A 72 4.05 -26.07 7.42
CA LYS A 72 3.10 -26.92 8.13
C LYS A 72 2.06 -27.50 7.16
N SER A 73 1.46 -26.67 6.32
CA SER A 73 0.47 -27.09 5.33
C SER A 73 1.05 -28.14 4.38
N ILE A 74 2.28 -27.95 3.90
CA ILE A 74 3.00 -28.91 3.05
C ILE A 74 3.33 -30.19 3.82
N ALA A 75 3.93 -30.09 5.00
CA ALA A 75 4.43 -31.23 5.76
C ALA A 75 3.32 -32.17 6.25
N PHE A 76 2.15 -31.61 6.59
CA PHE A 76 1.01 -32.36 7.10
C PHE A 76 -0.13 -32.53 6.08
N ASN A 77 0.07 -32.13 4.82
CA ASN A 77 -0.93 -32.21 3.75
C ASN A 77 -2.25 -31.48 4.05
N GLU A 78 -2.22 -30.41 4.84
CA GLU A 78 -3.43 -29.66 5.24
C GLU A 78 -4.12 -29.00 4.03
N PHE A 79 -3.36 -28.73 2.96
CA PHE A 79 -3.90 -28.15 1.74
C PHE A 79 -4.71 -29.15 0.86
N VAL A 80 -4.63 -30.46 1.12
CA VAL A 80 -5.20 -31.49 0.21
C VAL A 80 -6.71 -31.32 0.06
N ASP A 81 -7.40 -31.11 1.19
CA ASP A 81 -8.85 -30.99 1.27
C ASP A 81 -9.38 -29.59 0.95
N ILE A 82 -8.48 -28.64 0.67
CA ILE A 82 -8.86 -27.27 0.32
C ILE A 82 -9.19 -27.16 -1.17
N ASP A 83 -10.29 -26.47 -1.50
CA ASP A 83 -10.60 -26.13 -2.89
C ASP A 83 -9.63 -25.04 -3.38
N TYR A 84 -9.04 -25.25 -4.55
CA TYR A 84 -8.16 -24.24 -5.14
C TYR A 84 -8.90 -22.94 -5.46
N LYS A 85 -10.23 -22.99 -5.62
CA LYS A 85 -11.07 -21.82 -5.87
C LYS A 85 -11.11 -20.85 -4.68
N ASP A 86 -10.86 -21.32 -3.47
CA ASP A 86 -10.82 -20.48 -2.26
C ASP A 86 -9.71 -19.42 -2.36
N TYR A 87 -8.68 -19.67 -3.18
CA TYR A 87 -7.66 -18.67 -3.51
C TYR A 87 -8.27 -17.35 -4.03
N TYR A 88 -9.32 -17.43 -4.85
CA TYR A 88 -9.97 -16.25 -5.42
C TYR A 88 -10.90 -15.53 -4.44
N LEU A 89 -11.16 -16.10 -3.26
CA LEU A 89 -11.85 -15.41 -2.17
C LEU A 89 -10.91 -14.45 -1.44
N ILE A 90 -9.59 -14.60 -1.59
CA ILE A 90 -8.61 -13.68 -1.04
C ILE A 90 -8.72 -12.36 -1.81
N PRO A 91 -8.90 -11.21 -1.13
CA PRO A 91 -8.94 -9.92 -1.78
C PRO A 91 -7.69 -9.67 -2.62
N GLU A 92 -7.85 -9.09 -3.80
CA GLU A 92 -6.70 -8.69 -4.64
C GLU A 92 -6.05 -7.43 -4.07
N ASN A 93 -4.72 -7.34 -4.15
CA ASN A 93 -4.00 -6.14 -3.76
C ASN A 93 -4.39 -4.98 -4.67
N THR A 94 -4.65 -3.81 -4.11
CA THR A 94 -5.14 -2.64 -4.87
C THR A 94 -4.18 -1.47 -4.78
N THR A 95 -4.12 -0.67 -5.85
CA THR A 95 -3.25 0.52 -5.93
C THR A 95 -3.88 1.77 -5.29
N TYR A 96 -4.74 1.58 -4.29
CA TYR A 96 -5.47 2.66 -3.63
C TYR A 96 -4.68 3.33 -2.49
N LEU A 97 -3.41 2.96 -2.29
CA LEU A 97 -2.54 3.55 -1.28
C LEU A 97 -1.74 4.75 -1.83
N THR A 98 -1.52 5.74 -0.97
CA THR A 98 -0.65 6.89 -1.22
C THR A 98 0.10 7.29 0.06
N ASP A 99 1.19 8.04 -0.04
CA ASP A 99 1.94 8.46 1.14
C ASP A 99 1.17 9.49 1.98
N ILE A 100 0.56 10.47 1.32
CA ILE A 100 -0.27 11.48 1.98
C ILE A 100 -1.55 11.69 1.19
N LEU A 101 -2.69 11.48 1.84
CA LEU A 101 -4.01 11.78 1.30
C LEU A 101 -4.58 13.02 1.99
N LEU A 102 -4.82 14.06 1.20
CA LEU A 102 -5.46 15.29 1.67
C LEU A 102 -6.92 15.28 1.26
N ARG A 103 -7.82 15.24 2.23
CA ARG A 103 -9.26 15.28 2.00
C ARG A 103 -9.79 16.71 2.03
N ASN A 104 -10.80 17.01 1.22
CA ASN A 104 -11.53 18.28 1.23
C ASN A 104 -10.65 19.53 0.99
N VAL A 105 -9.56 19.46 0.22
CA VAL A 105 -8.71 20.61 -0.08
C VAL A 105 -9.50 21.66 -0.86
N LYS A 106 -9.57 22.89 -0.33
CA LYS A 106 -10.23 24.03 -1.00
C LYS A 106 -9.31 24.58 -2.10
N VAL A 107 -9.73 24.45 -3.34
CA VAL A 107 -8.92 24.81 -4.52
C VAL A 107 -9.62 25.82 -5.42
N LEU A 108 -8.82 26.64 -6.11
CA LEU A 108 -9.24 27.51 -7.21
C LEU A 108 -8.71 26.93 -8.52
N LYS A 109 -9.60 26.75 -9.50
CA LYS A 109 -9.25 26.38 -10.89
C LYS A 109 -10.19 27.10 -11.84
N GLU A 110 -9.67 27.74 -12.90
CA GLU A 110 -10.49 28.42 -13.92
C GLU A 110 -11.57 29.34 -13.32
N SER A 111 -11.18 30.15 -12.32
CA SER A 111 -12.07 31.08 -11.60
C SER A 111 -13.22 30.43 -10.80
N LYS A 112 -13.21 29.11 -10.60
CA LYS A 112 -14.16 28.38 -9.74
C LYS A 112 -13.48 27.84 -8.50
N ILE A 113 -14.14 28.01 -7.36
CA ILE A 113 -13.72 27.45 -6.08
C ILE A 113 -14.52 26.18 -5.80
N TYR A 114 -13.82 25.08 -5.50
CA TYR A 114 -14.43 23.82 -5.10
C TYR A 114 -13.53 23.07 -4.11
N ARG A 115 -14.03 21.95 -3.58
CA ARG A 115 -13.25 21.04 -2.74
C ARG A 115 -12.93 19.76 -3.51
N THR A 116 -11.70 19.30 -3.36
CA THR A 116 -11.20 18.07 -3.98
C THR A 116 -10.29 17.33 -3.03
N ASN A 117 -10.06 16.04 -3.28
CA ASN A 117 -9.02 15.29 -2.61
C ASN A 117 -7.74 15.30 -3.46
N ILE A 118 -6.58 15.22 -2.80
CA ILE A 118 -5.26 15.25 -3.43
C ILE A 118 -4.41 14.14 -2.80
N SER A 119 -3.82 13.28 -3.63
CA SER A 119 -2.80 12.32 -3.19
C SER A 119 -1.40 12.87 -3.48
N ILE A 120 -0.49 12.68 -2.54
CA ILE A 120 0.91 13.06 -2.64
C ILE A 120 1.74 11.79 -2.41
N MET A 121 2.68 11.56 -3.32
CA MET A 121 3.66 10.49 -3.25
C MET A 121 5.07 11.07 -3.09
N PHE A 122 6.03 10.28 -2.62
CA PHE A 122 7.44 10.63 -2.60
C PHE A 122 8.21 9.84 -3.66
N ASN A 123 9.06 10.53 -4.43
CA ASN A 123 10.12 9.90 -5.18
C ASN A 123 11.34 9.75 -4.29
N GLU A 124 11.84 8.53 -4.15
CA GLU A 124 13.11 8.27 -3.49
C GLU A 124 14.26 8.55 -4.47
N THR A 125 15.09 9.54 -4.13
CA THR A 125 16.27 9.92 -4.91
C THR A 125 17.52 9.79 -4.03
N LEU A 126 18.57 9.15 -4.55
CA LEU A 126 19.83 9.06 -3.83
C LEU A 126 20.57 10.40 -3.95
N ASP A 127 20.74 11.09 -2.82
CA ASP A 127 21.66 12.22 -2.76
C ASP A 127 23.09 11.69 -2.67
N HIS A 128 23.79 11.68 -3.81
CA HIS A 128 25.17 11.19 -3.88
C HIS A 128 26.15 11.96 -2.98
N SER A 129 25.85 13.23 -2.66
CA SER A 129 26.73 14.08 -1.85
C SER A 129 26.59 13.75 -0.36
N LEU A 130 25.35 13.56 0.11
CA LEU A 130 25.06 13.20 1.50
C LEU A 130 25.11 11.68 1.74
N LYS A 131 25.09 10.87 0.67
CA LYS A 131 24.94 9.40 0.71
C LYS A 131 23.67 8.98 1.46
N GLU A 132 22.61 9.76 1.30
CA GLU A 132 21.33 9.56 1.96
C GLU A 132 20.21 9.48 0.91
N ILE A 133 19.14 8.76 1.25
CA ILE A 133 17.92 8.74 0.43
C ILE A 133 17.11 10.00 0.77
N LYS A 134 16.82 10.79 -0.26
CA LYS A 134 15.95 11.95 -0.20
C LYS A 134 14.56 11.57 -0.71
N PHE A 135 13.54 12.09 -0.05
CA PHE A 135 12.14 11.89 -0.42
C PHE A 135 11.59 13.18 -1.04
N ASP A 136 11.52 13.23 -2.38
CA ASP A 136 11.01 14.36 -3.13
C ASP A 136 9.49 14.21 -3.36
N PRO A 137 8.64 15.02 -2.71
CA PRO A 137 7.20 14.87 -2.86
C PRO A 137 6.72 15.30 -4.25
N TYR A 138 5.65 14.69 -4.74
CA TYR A 138 4.92 15.11 -5.93
C TYR A 138 3.42 14.82 -5.77
N ILE A 139 2.57 15.59 -6.47
CA ILE A 139 1.14 15.32 -6.50
C ILE A 139 0.88 14.21 -7.53
N ASP A 140 0.38 13.06 -7.06
CA ASP A 140 0.09 11.90 -7.91
C ASP A 140 -1.30 12.03 -8.56
N LYS A 141 -2.36 12.15 -7.76
CA LYS A 141 -3.76 12.22 -8.22
C LYS A 141 -4.54 13.35 -7.54
N LYS A 142 -5.60 13.80 -8.22
CA LYS A 142 -6.55 14.80 -7.73
C LYS A 142 -7.97 14.37 -8.12
N GLY A 143 -8.94 14.54 -7.24
CA GLY A 143 -10.36 14.30 -7.56
C GLY A 143 -11.15 13.72 -6.39
N ASN A 144 -12.07 12.79 -6.69
CA ASN A 144 -12.91 12.15 -5.67
C ASN A 144 -12.08 11.31 -4.69
N LEU A 145 -11.16 10.46 -5.19
CA LEU A 145 -10.25 9.62 -4.38
C LEU A 145 -10.87 8.97 -3.13
N ALA A 146 -12.18 8.69 -3.13
CA ALA A 146 -12.92 8.30 -1.94
C ALA A 146 -12.44 6.95 -1.39
N ASN A 147 -12.08 6.05 -2.29
CA ASN A 147 -11.60 4.71 -1.99
C ASN A 147 -10.08 4.64 -1.79
N MET A 148 -9.38 5.78 -1.79
CA MET A 148 -7.95 5.83 -1.50
C MET A 148 -7.66 5.99 -0.02
N PHE A 149 -6.51 5.47 0.39
CA PHE A 149 -6.00 5.50 1.74
C PHE A 149 -4.60 6.11 1.72
N GLY A 150 -4.36 7.08 2.59
CA GLY A 150 -3.03 7.66 2.79
C GLY A 150 -2.34 7.00 3.98
N HIS A 151 -1.02 6.80 3.90
CA HIS A 151 -0.22 6.53 5.11
C HIS A 151 -0.41 7.65 6.13
N SER A 152 -0.52 8.88 5.64
CA SER A 152 -1.05 10.02 6.38
C SER A 152 -2.34 10.51 5.72
N ASP A 153 -3.47 10.43 6.43
CA ASP A 153 -4.78 10.86 5.94
C ASP A 153 -5.27 12.09 6.73
N LEU A 154 -5.39 13.24 6.06
CA LEU A 154 -5.62 14.53 6.70
C LEU A 154 -6.82 15.25 6.09
N ASP A 155 -7.75 15.72 6.93
CA ASP A 155 -8.92 16.48 6.50
C ASP A 155 -8.66 18.01 6.50
N PHE A 156 -8.70 18.62 5.31
CA PHE A 156 -8.55 20.06 5.10
C PHE A 156 -9.88 20.82 5.18
N LYS A 157 -10.97 20.18 5.64
CA LYS A 157 -12.28 20.83 5.79
C LYS A 157 -12.21 22.16 6.55
N ASN A 158 -11.40 22.24 7.60
CA ASN A 158 -11.26 23.44 8.44
C ASN A 158 -10.15 24.41 7.98
N VAL A 159 -9.36 24.04 6.97
CA VAL A 159 -8.32 24.91 6.41
C VAL A 159 -8.99 25.98 5.54
N LYS A 160 -8.85 27.26 5.93
CA LYS A 160 -9.47 28.39 5.22
C LYS A 160 -8.75 28.78 3.94
N LYS A 161 -7.43 28.50 3.85
CA LYS A 161 -6.60 28.83 2.67
C LYS A 161 -7.16 28.15 1.42
N CYS A 162 -7.22 28.91 0.33
CA CYS A 162 -7.58 28.42 -0.99
C CYS A 162 -6.29 28.23 -1.80
N PHE A 163 -6.09 27.05 -2.38
CA PHE A 163 -4.88 26.73 -3.15
C PHE A 163 -5.15 26.87 -4.65
N ASP A 164 -4.31 27.62 -5.38
CA ASP A 164 -4.49 27.86 -6.83
C ASP A 164 -3.82 26.77 -7.67
N LEU A 165 -4.64 25.90 -8.29
CA LEU A 165 -4.18 24.77 -9.08
C LEU A 165 -3.44 25.16 -10.38
N ASN A 166 -3.46 26.43 -10.78
CA ASN A 166 -2.67 26.93 -11.91
C ASN A 166 -1.18 27.15 -11.54
N THR A 167 -0.83 27.05 -10.25
CA THR A 167 0.52 27.25 -9.73
C THR A 167 1.08 25.98 -9.09
N ASN A 168 2.38 25.99 -8.77
CA ASN A 168 2.95 24.92 -7.96
C ASN A 168 2.50 25.07 -6.49
N ILE A 169 1.46 24.32 -6.12
CA ILE A 169 0.86 24.35 -4.77
C ILE A 169 1.50 23.39 -3.77
N LEU A 170 2.45 22.54 -4.19
CA LEU A 170 2.89 21.42 -3.38
C LEU A 170 3.58 21.85 -2.08
N SER A 171 4.54 22.77 -2.17
CA SER A 171 5.25 23.31 -1.00
C SER A 171 4.26 23.92 0.01
N ASP A 172 3.29 24.66 -0.49
CA ASP A 172 2.22 25.27 0.28
C ASP A 172 1.34 24.23 0.98
N LEU A 173 0.96 23.14 0.32
CA LEU A 173 0.21 22.04 0.93
C LEU A 173 1.02 21.38 2.05
N LEU A 174 2.32 21.11 1.82
CA LEU A 174 3.18 20.44 2.79
C LEU A 174 3.38 21.24 4.08
N VAL A 175 3.38 22.58 4.00
CA VAL A 175 3.38 23.44 5.21
C VAL A 175 2.14 23.17 6.08
N TYR A 176 0.98 22.97 5.47
CA TYR A 176 -0.26 22.67 6.20
C TYR A 176 -0.33 21.22 6.67
N VAL A 177 0.21 20.28 5.90
CA VAL A 177 0.38 18.88 6.33
C VAL A 177 1.16 18.84 7.64
N ASN A 178 2.32 19.51 7.71
CA ASN A 178 3.14 19.52 8.92
C ASN A 178 2.41 20.16 10.10
N LYS A 179 1.64 21.24 9.88
CA LYS A 179 0.83 21.85 10.95
C LYS A 179 -0.26 20.91 11.47
N LEU A 180 -0.94 20.18 10.59
CA LEU A 180 -2.01 19.26 10.99
C LEU A 180 -1.47 18.00 11.66
N ARG A 181 -0.29 17.53 11.28
CA ARG A 181 0.40 16.39 11.93
C ARG A 181 0.81 16.68 13.38
N ILE A 182 1.09 17.93 13.74
CA ILE A 182 1.49 18.32 15.11
C ILE A 182 0.28 18.37 16.07
N ILE A 183 -0.94 18.44 15.54
CA ILE A 183 -2.17 18.67 16.34
C ILE A 183 -2.92 17.36 16.61
N GLN A 184 -2.54 16.25 15.97
CA GLN A 184 -3.09 14.91 16.20
C GLN A 184 -2.23 14.14 17.19
#